data_AF-A0A968U5B4-F1
#
_entry.id   AF-A0A968U5B4-F1
#
_cell.length_a   1.000
_cell.length_b   1.000
_cell.length_c   1.000
_cell.angle_alpha   90.00
_cell.angle_beta   90.00
_cell.angle_gamma   90.00
#
_symmetry.space_group_name_H-M   'P 1'
#
loop_
_entity.id
_entity.type
_entity.pdbx_description
1 polymer ?
#
loop_
_entity_poly.entity_id
_entity_poly.type
_entity_poly.pdbx_seq_one_letter_code
_entity_poly.pdbx_strand_id
1 'polypeptide(L)'
;MVSVPQSAVSPESLDRWFPAERQRNYITALQERGGLTRLRAEYFVKLWGYLLLKWQQEQGNSLDQPLTQLYPMTEMVPCTHREAAELFYGQQEKGSDRAAGMMLDRLIGLGLLEKRFDGQTLCLRVRDLPELIFSEQSESIESVQLYPDAFNSRTDVIPVANLFVKNYTEIIRDVSAAAAARKTAKCLRAWSQNYAACMRVLRRSDNLNPVGVSIFYPVSSESEDSFFQPPSRNFFLTADTEVDPFKMAAPGDLDCTSVFIRAWIVDTPYMQGQHIYSFLKDAQQTLARMQDDFPNLCDLYSLVVSPSCEELRQALGFQKTHQESQRPYYRAYLALDHFLALDIKQALSTLKPKTAGEK
;
A
#
# COMPACT_ATOMS: atom_id res chain seq x y z
N MET A 1 14.22 -36.74 -40.22
CA MET A 1 14.69 -35.60 -39.40
C MET A 1 14.32 -35.90 -37.96
N VAL A 2 15.32 -36.19 -37.13
CA VAL A 2 15.11 -36.49 -35.70
C VAL A 2 14.92 -35.15 -35.01
N SER A 3 13.70 -34.89 -34.52
CA SER A 3 13.40 -33.74 -33.67
C SER A 3 14.20 -33.86 -32.39
N VAL A 4 15.15 -32.95 -32.20
CA VAL A 4 15.86 -32.78 -30.94
C VAL A 4 14.81 -32.42 -29.87
N PRO A 5 14.74 -33.12 -28.73
CA PRO A 5 13.81 -32.74 -27.68
C PRO A 5 14.22 -31.35 -27.18
N GLN A 6 13.29 -30.39 -27.25
CA GLN A 6 13.42 -29.10 -26.58
C GLN A 6 13.78 -29.39 -25.12
N SER A 7 14.95 -28.96 -24.67
CA SER A 7 15.40 -29.18 -23.29
C SER A 7 14.34 -28.67 -22.33
N ALA A 8 13.85 -29.54 -21.44
CA ALA A 8 12.93 -29.16 -20.36
C ALA A 8 13.50 -27.95 -19.60
N VAL A 9 12.68 -26.94 -19.35
CA VAL A 9 13.06 -25.80 -18.49
C VAL A 9 13.44 -26.35 -17.12
N SER A 10 14.73 -26.27 -16.77
CA SER A 10 15.22 -26.65 -15.46
C SER A 10 15.34 -25.40 -14.57
N PRO A 11 15.17 -25.52 -13.23
CA PRO A 11 15.39 -24.42 -12.30
C PRO A 11 16.74 -23.69 -12.49
N GLU A 12 17.80 -24.43 -12.80
CA GLU A 12 19.15 -23.91 -13.03
C GLU A 12 19.25 -23.04 -14.29
N SER A 13 18.38 -23.28 -15.27
CA SER A 13 18.35 -22.49 -16.52
C SER A 13 17.56 -21.19 -16.40
N LEU A 14 16.91 -20.93 -15.25
CA LEU A 14 16.04 -19.78 -15.07
C LEU A 14 16.74 -18.45 -15.36
N ASP A 15 17.96 -18.24 -14.85
CA ASP A 15 18.66 -16.96 -15.02
C ASP A 15 19.04 -16.68 -16.49
N ARG A 16 19.12 -17.71 -17.33
CA ARG A 16 19.30 -17.56 -18.80
C ARG A 16 18.03 -17.05 -19.47
N TRP A 17 16.88 -17.53 -19.03
CA TRP A 17 15.58 -17.21 -19.61
C TRP A 17 14.88 -16.04 -18.93
N PHE A 18 15.27 -15.67 -17.71
CA PHE A 18 14.73 -14.55 -16.98
C PHE A 18 15.86 -13.87 -16.20
N PRO A 19 16.62 -12.95 -16.83
CA PRO A 19 17.83 -12.38 -16.26
C PRO A 19 17.59 -11.66 -14.92
N ALA A 20 18.58 -11.71 -14.03
CA ALA A 20 18.50 -11.12 -12.69
C ALA A 20 18.14 -9.62 -12.67
N GLU A 21 18.57 -8.86 -13.69
CA GLU A 21 18.20 -7.44 -13.83
C GLU A 21 16.69 -7.25 -13.99
N ARG A 22 16.03 -8.14 -14.76
CA ARG A 22 14.58 -8.11 -14.93
C ARG A 22 13.88 -8.56 -13.66
N GLN A 23 14.40 -9.58 -12.97
CA GLN A 23 13.88 -10.03 -11.68
C GLN A 23 13.85 -8.89 -10.64
N ARG A 24 14.90 -8.04 -10.59
CA ARG A 24 15.01 -6.94 -9.61
C ARG A 24 13.80 -6.00 -9.64
N ASN A 25 13.28 -5.66 -10.82
CA ASN A 25 12.15 -4.75 -10.94
C ASN A 25 10.90 -5.31 -10.23
N TYR A 26 10.60 -6.60 -10.44
CA TYR A 26 9.49 -7.27 -9.75
C TYR A 26 9.74 -7.40 -8.26
N ILE A 27 10.98 -7.70 -7.85
CA ILE A 27 11.36 -7.81 -6.43
C ILE A 27 11.12 -6.48 -5.73
N THR A 28 11.57 -5.36 -6.30
CA THR A 28 11.37 -4.03 -5.72
C THR A 28 9.88 -3.70 -5.59
N ALA A 29 9.09 -3.90 -6.64
CA ALA A 29 7.64 -3.66 -6.59
C ALA A 29 6.93 -4.53 -5.53
N LEU A 30 7.35 -5.79 -5.36
CA LEU A 30 6.82 -6.67 -4.32
C LEU A 30 7.19 -6.25 -2.90
N GLN A 31 8.36 -5.63 -2.71
CA GLN A 31 8.76 -5.12 -1.40
C GLN A 31 7.90 -3.92 -0.96
N GLU A 32 7.42 -3.11 -1.90
CA GLU A 32 6.54 -1.97 -1.61
C GLU A 32 5.14 -2.38 -1.13
N ARG A 33 4.72 -3.62 -1.40
CA ARG A 33 3.42 -4.17 -0.98
C ARG A 33 3.31 -4.45 0.53
N GLY A 34 4.44 -4.42 1.26
CA GLY A 34 4.51 -4.76 2.68
C GLY A 34 4.31 -6.26 2.96
N GLY A 35 4.91 -6.77 4.05
CA GLY A 35 4.77 -8.17 4.47
C GLY A 35 5.67 -9.20 3.76
N LEU A 36 6.41 -8.78 2.73
CA LEU A 36 7.44 -9.57 2.04
C LEU A 36 8.84 -9.07 2.41
N THR A 37 9.70 -9.96 2.89
CA THR A 37 11.13 -9.66 2.94
C THR A 37 11.72 -9.74 1.53
N ARG A 38 12.83 -9.04 1.30
CA ARG A 38 13.57 -9.12 0.01
C ARG A 38 13.76 -10.54 -0.47
N LEU A 39 14.20 -11.42 0.42
CA LEU A 39 14.46 -12.83 0.12
C LEU A 39 13.18 -13.58 -0.31
N ARG A 40 12.03 -13.30 0.31
CA ARG A 40 10.76 -13.93 -0.08
C ARG A 40 10.26 -13.41 -1.42
N ALA A 41 10.45 -12.12 -1.69
CA ALA A 41 10.16 -11.54 -2.98
C ALA A 41 11.03 -12.15 -4.08
N GLU A 42 12.33 -12.31 -3.84
CA GLU A 42 13.27 -13.01 -4.74
C GLU A 42 12.80 -14.44 -5.05
N TYR A 43 12.44 -15.22 -4.02
CA TYR A 43 11.94 -16.58 -4.20
C TYR A 43 10.64 -16.64 -5.00
N PHE A 44 9.70 -15.74 -4.70
CA PHE A 44 8.43 -15.68 -5.41
C PHE A 44 8.62 -15.30 -6.89
N VAL A 45 9.45 -14.31 -7.20
CA VAL A 45 9.72 -13.88 -8.58
C VAL A 45 10.39 -14.98 -9.39
N LYS A 46 11.35 -15.69 -8.79
CA LYS A 46 11.99 -16.86 -9.42
C LYS A 46 10.99 -17.97 -9.71
N LEU A 47 10.13 -18.28 -8.74
CA LEU A 47 9.06 -19.26 -8.92
C LEU A 47 8.10 -18.87 -10.03
N TRP A 48 7.64 -17.62 -10.06
CA TRP A 48 6.72 -17.15 -11.10
C TRP A 48 7.33 -17.27 -12.49
N GLY A 49 8.56 -16.77 -12.69
CA GLY A 49 9.26 -16.90 -13.97
C GLY A 49 9.43 -18.36 -14.40
N TYR A 50 9.77 -19.25 -13.47
CA TYR A 50 9.89 -20.68 -13.74
C TYR A 50 8.57 -21.32 -14.17
N LEU A 51 7.48 -21.09 -13.42
CA LEU A 51 6.16 -21.64 -13.75
C LEU A 51 5.67 -21.13 -15.11
N LEU A 52 5.97 -19.87 -15.43
CA LEU A 52 5.60 -19.26 -16.70
C LEU A 52 6.30 -19.90 -17.90
N LEU A 53 7.62 -20.10 -17.79
CA LEU A 53 8.42 -20.79 -18.80
C LEU A 53 7.96 -22.23 -18.99
N LYS A 54 7.69 -22.93 -17.88
CA LYS A 54 7.20 -24.30 -17.90
C LYS A 54 5.84 -24.41 -18.58
N TRP A 55 4.92 -23.50 -18.27
CA TRP A 55 3.63 -23.41 -18.94
C TRP A 55 3.76 -23.12 -20.44
N GLN A 56 4.61 -22.17 -20.85
CA GLN A 56 4.85 -21.88 -22.27
C GLN A 56 5.35 -23.12 -23.03
N GLN A 57 6.26 -23.88 -22.42
CA GLN A 57 6.79 -25.10 -23.00
C GLN A 57 5.72 -26.20 -23.12
N GLU A 58 4.87 -26.38 -22.10
CA GLU A 58 3.76 -27.33 -22.13
C GLU A 58 2.72 -26.98 -23.22
N GLN A 59 2.56 -25.70 -23.53
CA GLN A 59 1.72 -25.21 -24.63
C GLN A 59 2.39 -25.33 -26.02
N GLY A 60 3.61 -25.89 -26.10
CA GLY A 60 4.33 -26.08 -27.35
C GLY A 60 4.97 -24.82 -27.92
N ASN A 61 5.04 -23.73 -27.15
CA ASN A 61 5.73 -22.52 -27.57
C ASN A 61 7.25 -22.73 -27.49
N SER A 62 7.95 -22.39 -28.57
CA SER A 62 9.42 -22.39 -28.55
C SER A 62 9.90 -21.22 -27.71
N LEU A 63 10.77 -21.50 -26.74
CA LEU A 63 11.46 -20.48 -25.96
C LEU A 63 12.52 -19.82 -26.84
N ASP A 64 12.10 -18.93 -27.73
CA ASP A 64 13.00 -18.27 -28.69
C ASP A 64 13.68 -17.05 -28.09
N GLN A 65 13.11 -16.47 -27.03
CA GLN A 65 13.61 -15.29 -26.35
C GLN A 65 13.45 -15.38 -24.82
N PRO A 66 14.36 -14.77 -24.03
CA PRO A 66 14.18 -14.61 -22.59
C PRO A 66 12.89 -13.86 -22.26
N LEU A 67 12.25 -14.22 -21.15
CA LEU A 67 11.14 -13.49 -20.55
C LEU A 67 11.54 -12.03 -20.32
N THR A 68 10.86 -11.15 -21.03
CA THR A 68 10.91 -9.71 -20.83
C THR A 68 9.97 -9.28 -19.70
N GLN A 69 8.84 -9.98 -19.56
CA GLN A 69 7.79 -9.68 -18.59
C GLN A 69 7.14 -10.93 -18.00
N LEU A 70 6.59 -10.79 -16.79
CA LEU A 70 5.72 -11.79 -16.16
C LEU A 70 4.26 -11.43 -16.43
N TYR A 71 3.46 -12.42 -16.80
CA TYR A 71 2.04 -12.26 -17.09
C TYR A 71 1.22 -13.26 -16.25
N PRO A 72 -0.08 -12.97 -16.04
CA PRO A 72 -0.92 -13.82 -15.22
C PRO A 72 -1.12 -15.18 -15.91
N MET A 73 -1.05 -16.26 -15.13
CA MET A 73 -1.31 -17.61 -15.62
C MET A 73 -2.75 -17.98 -15.29
N THR A 74 -3.50 -18.39 -16.32
CA THR A 74 -4.89 -18.87 -16.14
C THR A 74 -4.93 -20.25 -15.49
N GLU A 75 -3.90 -21.07 -15.73
CA GLU A 75 -3.85 -22.48 -15.34
C GLU A 75 -2.87 -22.76 -14.19
N MET A 76 -3.08 -23.89 -13.53
CA MET A 76 -2.19 -24.39 -12.48
C MET A 76 -1.08 -25.21 -13.13
N VAL A 77 0.18 -24.92 -12.79
CA VAL A 77 1.36 -25.55 -13.37
C VAL A 77 1.96 -26.53 -12.34
N PRO A 78 2.30 -27.77 -12.74
CA PRO A 78 2.93 -28.73 -11.84
C PRO A 78 4.33 -28.25 -11.41
N CYS A 79 4.61 -28.26 -10.11
CA CYS A 79 5.87 -27.87 -9.52
C CYS A 79 6.13 -28.65 -8.23
N THR A 80 7.11 -29.55 -8.28
CA THR A 80 7.54 -30.35 -7.15
C THR A 80 8.22 -29.50 -6.09
N HIS A 81 8.23 -29.98 -4.84
CA HIS A 81 9.00 -29.33 -3.77
C HIS A 81 10.50 -29.28 -4.06
N ARG A 82 11.02 -30.24 -4.82
CA ARG A 82 12.42 -30.26 -5.26
C ARG A 82 12.72 -29.13 -6.24
N GLU A 83 11.90 -28.95 -7.28
CA GLU A 83 12.03 -27.82 -8.20
C GLU A 83 11.96 -26.49 -7.44
N ALA A 84 11.00 -26.35 -6.51
CA ALA A 84 10.90 -25.16 -5.66
C ALA A 84 12.14 -24.97 -4.78
N ALA A 85 12.71 -26.05 -4.23
CA ALA A 85 13.93 -25.99 -3.43
C ALA A 85 15.15 -25.56 -4.26
N GLU A 86 15.28 -26.06 -5.48
CA GLU A 86 16.33 -25.66 -6.41
C GLU A 86 16.20 -24.17 -6.79
N LEU A 87 14.98 -23.66 -6.98
CA LEU A 87 14.74 -22.24 -7.25
C LEU A 87 15.06 -21.33 -6.07
N PHE A 88 14.71 -21.74 -4.85
CA PHE A 88 14.89 -20.92 -3.65
C PHE A 88 16.31 -21.00 -3.12
N TYR A 89 16.91 -22.18 -3.18
CA TYR A 89 18.13 -22.48 -2.43
C TYR A 89 19.27 -23.02 -3.30
N GLY A 90 19.10 -23.20 -4.62
CA GLY A 90 20.12 -23.84 -5.47
C GLY A 90 21.50 -23.18 -5.47
N GLN A 91 21.59 -21.90 -5.10
CA GLN A 91 22.86 -21.16 -4.95
C GLN A 91 23.40 -21.14 -3.51
N GLN A 92 22.74 -21.82 -2.56
CA GLN A 92 23.09 -21.85 -1.14
C GLN A 92 23.15 -23.29 -0.63
N GLU A 93 24.12 -23.65 0.21
CA GLU A 93 24.17 -24.98 0.85
C GLU A 93 23.01 -25.24 1.86
N LYS A 94 22.06 -24.30 1.98
CA LYS A 94 21.01 -24.31 3.00
C LYS A 94 19.63 -24.29 2.36
N GLY A 95 19.00 -25.47 2.29
CA GLY A 95 17.63 -25.62 1.86
C GLY A 95 17.27 -27.09 1.66
N SER A 96 16.04 -27.48 1.99
CA SER A 96 15.51 -28.82 1.71
C SER A 96 14.14 -28.71 1.07
N ASP A 97 13.68 -29.76 0.40
CA ASP A 97 12.33 -29.86 -0.16
C ASP A 97 11.25 -29.50 0.89
N ARG A 98 11.47 -29.88 2.15
CA ARG A 98 10.58 -29.52 3.26
C ARG A 98 10.59 -28.01 3.54
N ALA A 99 11.76 -27.37 3.52
CA ALA A 99 11.88 -25.92 3.69
C ALA A 99 11.21 -25.16 2.55
N ALA A 100 11.36 -25.66 1.31
CA ALA A 100 10.68 -25.11 0.15
C ALA A 100 9.17 -25.24 0.26
N GLY A 101 8.66 -26.39 0.71
CA GLY A 101 7.23 -26.59 1.01
C GLY A 101 6.70 -25.57 2.02
N MET A 102 7.42 -25.33 3.12
CA MET A 102 7.05 -24.29 4.10
C MET A 102 7.10 -22.88 3.51
N MET A 103 8.02 -22.59 2.58
CA MET A 103 8.08 -21.31 1.90
C MET A 103 6.87 -21.13 0.97
N LEU A 104 6.48 -22.15 0.22
CA LEU A 104 5.27 -22.13 -0.61
C LEU A 104 4.03 -21.85 0.24
N ASP A 105 3.87 -22.52 1.39
CA ASP A 105 2.76 -22.29 2.31
C ASP A 105 2.73 -20.85 2.84
N ARG A 106 3.90 -20.24 3.08
CA ARG A 106 3.99 -18.82 3.45
C ARG A 106 3.59 -17.89 2.32
N LEU A 107 4.02 -18.15 1.08
CA LEU A 107 3.64 -17.36 -0.10
C LEU A 107 2.12 -17.46 -0.38
N ILE A 108 1.51 -18.62 -0.10
CA ILE A 108 0.05 -18.80 -0.14
C ILE A 108 -0.64 -17.99 0.97
N GLY A 109 -0.10 -18.02 2.20
CA GLY A 109 -0.60 -17.21 3.31
C GLY A 109 -0.53 -15.71 3.06
N LEU A 110 0.41 -15.26 2.22
CA LEU A 110 0.53 -13.88 1.73
C LEU A 110 -0.41 -13.56 0.55
N GLY A 111 -1.19 -14.54 0.07
CA GLY A 111 -2.14 -14.38 -1.02
C GLY A 111 -1.48 -14.24 -2.39
N LEU A 112 -0.26 -14.74 -2.58
CA LEU A 112 0.47 -14.65 -3.84
C LEU A 112 0.31 -15.89 -4.71
N LEU A 113 0.05 -17.04 -4.09
CA LEU A 113 -0.04 -18.33 -4.73
C LEU A 113 -1.33 -19.05 -4.37
N GLU A 114 -1.76 -19.92 -5.27
CA GLU A 114 -2.69 -21.00 -5.03
C GLU A 114 -1.99 -22.33 -5.20
N LYS A 115 -2.47 -23.33 -4.44
CA LYS A 115 -1.86 -24.65 -4.34
C LYS A 115 -2.96 -25.70 -4.39
N ARG A 116 -2.80 -26.68 -5.27
CA ARG A 116 -3.67 -27.86 -5.36
C ARG A 116 -2.81 -29.09 -5.57
N PHE A 117 -3.16 -30.19 -4.91
CA PHE A 117 -2.57 -31.48 -5.19
C PHE A 117 -3.48 -32.25 -6.13
N ASP A 118 -2.95 -32.75 -7.24
CA ASP A 118 -3.72 -33.47 -8.27
C ASP A 118 -3.72 -35.01 -8.08
N GLY A 119 -3.01 -35.50 -7.05
CA GLY A 119 -2.84 -36.93 -6.78
C GLY A 119 -1.44 -37.45 -7.10
N GLN A 120 -0.66 -36.72 -7.91
CA GLN A 120 0.71 -37.10 -8.30
C GLN A 120 1.72 -36.02 -7.93
N THR A 121 1.40 -34.76 -8.20
CA THR A 121 2.29 -33.63 -7.96
C THR A 121 1.54 -32.43 -7.40
N LEU A 122 2.34 -31.47 -6.93
CA LEU A 122 1.83 -30.21 -6.49
C LEU A 122 1.64 -29.29 -7.70
N CYS A 123 0.44 -28.75 -7.87
CA CYS A 123 0.17 -27.74 -8.89
C CYS A 123 0.05 -26.37 -8.23
N LEU A 124 0.73 -25.39 -8.81
CA LEU A 124 0.80 -24.02 -8.31
C LEU A 124 0.26 -23.06 -9.36
N ARG A 125 -0.43 -22.03 -8.90
CA ARG A 125 -0.79 -20.87 -9.73
C ARG A 125 -0.43 -19.60 -9.00
N VAL A 126 0.21 -18.69 -9.72
CA VAL A 126 0.40 -17.33 -9.24
C VAL A 126 -0.93 -16.62 -9.37
N ARG A 127 -1.42 -16.02 -8.28
CA ARG A 127 -2.64 -15.21 -8.35
C ARG A 127 -2.40 -14.00 -9.23
N ASP A 128 -3.47 -13.46 -9.81
CA ASP A 128 -3.37 -12.21 -10.55
C ASP A 128 -2.83 -11.12 -9.62
N LEU A 129 -1.68 -10.57 -10.00
CA LEU A 129 -1.04 -9.44 -9.35
C LEU A 129 -1.05 -8.28 -10.35
N PRO A 130 -2.19 -7.60 -10.56
CA PRO A 130 -2.31 -6.50 -11.52
C PRO A 130 -1.22 -5.44 -11.37
N GLU A 131 -0.77 -5.22 -10.13
CA GLU A 131 0.31 -4.28 -9.80
C GLU A 131 1.71 -4.69 -10.29
N LEU A 132 1.91 -5.96 -10.69
CA LEU A 132 3.18 -6.49 -11.20
C LEU A 132 3.14 -6.83 -12.68
N ILE A 133 1.95 -6.82 -13.31
CA ILE A 133 1.83 -7.05 -14.73
C ILE A 133 2.17 -5.73 -15.43
N PHE A 134 3.44 -5.60 -15.84
CA PHE A 134 3.92 -4.48 -16.66
C PHE A 134 3.40 -4.61 -18.10
N SER A 135 2.11 -4.81 -18.30
CA SER A 135 1.55 -4.81 -19.64
C SER A 135 1.64 -3.38 -20.19
N GLU A 136 2.27 -3.22 -21.35
CA GLU A 136 2.09 -2.02 -22.19
C GLU A 136 0.62 -1.82 -22.58
N GLN A 137 -0.25 -2.81 -22.29
CA GLN A 137 -1.69 -2.82 -22.45
C GLN A 137 -2.45 -2.95 -21.12
N SER A 138 -1.82 -2.69 -19.97
CA SER A 138 -2.60 -2.31 -18.79
C SER A 138 -3.28 -1.02 -19.19
N GLU A 139 -4.57 -1.08 -19.56
CA GLU A 139 -5.39 0.10 -19.79
C GLU A 139 -5.00 1.11 -18.73
N SER A 140 -4.36 2.16 -19.21
CA SER A 140 -3.61 3.08 -18.38
C SER A 140 -4.48 3.47 -17.21
N ILE A 141 -4.04 3.22 -15.97
CA ILE A 141 -4.66 3.84 -14.79
C ILE A 141 -4.68 5.37 -14.96
N GLU A 142 -3.83 5.91 -15.85
CA GLU A 142 -3.88 7.27 -16.38
C GLU A 142 -5.22 7.68 -17.02
N SER A 143 -6.10 6.76 -17.39
CA SER A 143 -7.42 7.05 -17.98
C SER A 143 -8.54 7.17 -16.95
N VAL A 144 -8.34 6.69 -15.72
CA VAL A 144 -9.40 6.71 -14.70
C VAL A 144 -9.45 8.10 -14.08
N GLN A 145 -10.43 8.91 -14.48
CA GLN A 145 -10.66 10.21 -13.89
C GLN A 145 -11.07 10.07 -12.43
N LEU A 146 -10.35 10.77 -11.54
CA LEU A 146 -10.64 10.83 -10.12
C LEU A 146 -11.22 12.19 -9.73
N TYR A 147 -12.04 12.22 -8.69
CA TYR A 147 -12.57 13.46 -8.14
C TYR A 147 -12.70 13.37 -6.61
N PRO A 148 -12.37 14.46 -5.87
CA PRO A 148 -12.65 14.56 -4.45
C PRO A 148 -14.14 14.66 -4.16
N ASP A 149 -14.59 14.05 -3.07
CA ASP A 149 -15.99 14.04 -2.66
C ASP A 149 -16.14 13.87 -1.13
N ALA A 150 -17.34 14.15 -0.62
CA ALA A 150 -17.70 13.90 0.77
C ALA A 150 -17.71 12.39 1.06
N PHE A 151 -17.18 12.00 2.23
CA PHE A 151 -17.29 10.62 2.70
C PHE A 151 -18.75 10.25 2.99
N ASN A 152 -19.19 9.11 2.47
CA ASN A 152 -20.51 8.54 2.71
C ASN A 152 -20.38 7.28 3.58
N SER A 153 -20.84 7.37 4.83
CA SER A 153 -20.69 6.29 5.81
C SER A 153 -21.43 5.00 5.44
N ARG A 154 -22.36 5.04 4.48
CA ARG A 154 -23.11 3.87 4.03
C ARG A 154 -22.34 3.04 3.00
N THR A 155 -21.51 3.68 2.18
CA THR A 155 -20.82 3.05 1.04
C THR A 155 -19.32 2.95 1.26
N ASP A 156 -18.71 3.91 1.96
CA ASP A 156 -17.26 4.09 1.94
C ASP A 156 -16.55 3.44 3.13
N VAL A 157 -17.26 3.21 4.23
CA VAL A 157 -16.67 2.71 5.49
C VAL A 157 -15.83 1.46 5.28
N ILE A 158 -16.34 0.48 4.53
CA ILE A 158 -15.65 -0.80 4.34
C ILE A 158 -14.47 -0.66 3.35
N PRO A 159 -14.65 -0.08 2.15
CA PRO A 159 -13.52 0.18 1.25
C PRO A 159 -12.40 1.00 1.90
N VAL A 160 -12.74 2.07 2.62
CA VAL A 160 -11.77 2.92 3.31
C VAL A 160 -11.08 2.17 4.44
N ALA A 161 -11.81 1.40 5.26
CA ALA A 161 -11.18 0.59 6.30
C ALA A 161 -10.17 -0.43 5.74
N ASN A 162 -10.46 -1.04 4.58
CA ASN A 162 -9.53 -1.91 3.89
C ASN A 162 -8.32 -1.16 3.33
N LEU A 163 -8.53 0.05 2.79
CA LEU A 163 -7.46 0.93 2.33
C LEU A 163 -6.49 1.29 3.48
N PHE A 164 -7.03 1.57 4.68
CA PHE A 164 -6.24 1.78 5.90
C PHE A 164 -5.39 0.56 6.24
N VAL A 165 -6.01 -0.63 6.29
CA VAL A 165 -5.28 -1.86 6.63
C VAL A 165 -4.16 -2.11 5.63
N LYS A 166 -4.43 -1.97 4.33
CA LYS A 166 -3.42 -2.09 3.26
C LYS A 166 -2.23 -1.17 3.51
N ASN A 167 -2.48 0.13 3.75
CA ASN A 167 -1.44 1.15 3.90
C ASN A 167 -0.69 1.12 5.24
N TYR A 168 -1.26 0.49 6.27
CA TYR A 168 -0.64 0.37 7.59
C TYR A 168 -0.32 -1.08 7.99
N THR A 169 -0.30 -2.02 7.04
CA THR A 169 -0.06 -3.46 7.29
C THR A 169 1.20 -3.71 8.11
N GLU A 170 2.26 -2.94 7.88
CA GLU A 170 3.53 -3.09 8.60
C GLU A 170 3.44 -2.72 10.09
N ILE A 171 2.43 -1.94 10.47
CA ILE A 171 2.17 -1.48 11.84
C ILE A 171 1.16 -2.38 12.54
N ILE A 172 0.25 -3.01 11.77
CA ILE A 172 -0.84 -3.91 12.24
C ILE A 172 -0.31 -5.32 12.61
N ARG A 173 1.00 -5.53 12.72
CA ARG A 173 1.62 -6.88 12.86
C ARG A 173 1.07 -7.74 14.01
N ASP A 174 0.50 -7.13 15.05
CA ASP A 174 0.02 -7.81 16.25
C ASP A 174 -1.49 -8.10 16.26
N VAL A 175 -2.26 -7.57 15.29
CA VAL A 175 -3.73 -7.72 15.21
C VAL A 175 -4.11 -8.30 13.85
N SER A 176 -5.10 -9.21 13.81
CA SER A 176 -5.56 -9.73 12.51
C SER A 176 -6.10 -8.59 11.63
N ALA A 177 -5.78 -8.63 10.33
CA ALA A 177 -6.22 -7.63 9.36
C ALA A 177 -7.75 -7.41 9.40
N ALA A 178 -8.52 -8.48 9.61
CA ALA A 178 -9.97 -8.43 9.75
C ALA A 178 -10.42 -7.70 11.04
N ALA A 179 -9.75 -7.92 12.16
CA ALA A 179 -10.07 -7.22 13.41
C ALA A 179 -9.73 -5.73 13.32
N ALA A 180 -8.59 -5.38 12.72
CA ALA A 180 -8.20 -3.99 12.44
C ALA A 180 -9.21 -3.30 11.51
N ALA A 181 -9.59 -3.93 10.39
CA ALA A 181 -10.60 -3.40 9.47
C ALA A 181 -11.94 -3.16 10.18
N ARG A 182 -12.40 -4.10 11.02
CA ARG A 182 -13.63 -3.97 11.80
C ARG A 182 -13.56 -2.79 12.78
N LYS A 183 -12.45 -2.64 13.50
CA LYS A 183 -12.22 -1.52 14.43
C LYS A 183 -12.24 -0.19 13.69
N THR A 184 -11.47 -0.07 12.62
CA THR A 184 -11.44 1.13 11.77
C THR A 184 -12.83 1.46 11.24
N ALA A 185 -13.58 0.48 10.73
CA ALA A 185 -14.94 0.69 10.24
C ALA A 185 -15.89 1.24 11.32
N LYS A 186 -15.77 0.78 12.57
CA LYS A 186 -16.54 1.31 13.70
C LYS A 186 -16.18 2.78 13.98
N CYS A 187 -14.90 3.11 13.96
CA CYS A 187 -14.40 4.48 14.19
C CYS A 187 -14.87 5.43 13.10
N LEU A 188 -14.72 5.06 11.82
CA LEU A 188 -15.16 5.87 10.69
C LEU A 188 -16.66 6.18 10.76
N ARG A 189 -17.50 5.21 11.15
CA ARG A 189 -18.94 5.46 11.36
C ARG A 189 -19.18 6.46 12.49
N ALA A 190 -18.56 6.26 13.64
CA ALA A 190 -18.72 7.15 14.79
C ALA A 190 -18.28 8.58 14.46
N TRP A 191 -17.12 8.74 13.81
CA TRP A 191 -16.61 10.06 13.41
C TRP A 191 -17.53 10.74 12.40
N SER A 192 -18.06 10.00 11.42
CA SER A 192 -19.00 10.56 10.44
C SER A 192 -20.31 11.02 11.06
N GLN A 193 -20.75 10.36 12.14
CA GLN A 193 -21.96 10.71 12.87
C GLN A 193 -21.76 11.96 13.73
N ASN A 194 -20.58 12.09 14.33
CA ASN A 194 -20.26 13.25 15.18
C ASN A 194 -20.01 14.51 14.34
N TYR A 195 -19.25 14.39 13.24
CA TYR A 195 -18.98 15.53 12.36
C TYR A 195 -18.69 15.05 10.94
N ALA A 196 -19.72 15.03 10.08
CA ALA A 196 -19.61 14.45 8.74
C ALA A 196 -18.54 15.13 7.84
N ALA A 197 -18.32 16.43 8.02
CA ALA A 197 -17.37 17.20 7.20
C ALA A 197 -15.89 16.85 7.47
N CYS A 198 -15.57 16.13 8.57
CA CYS A 198 -14.19 15.73 8.86
C CYS A 198 -13.59 14.76 7.83
N MET A 199 -14.40 14.12 6.99
CA MET A 199 -13.91 13.07 6.09
C MET A 199 -14.22 13.36 4.63
N ARG A 200 -13.16 13.27 3.82
CA ARG A 200 -13.20 13.38 2.37
C ARG A 200 -12.61 12.14 1.74
N VAL A 201 -13.04 11.83 0.52
CA VAL A 201 -12.52 10.71 -0.26
C VAL A 201 -12.15 11.16 -1.65
N LEU A 202 -11.17 10.48 -2.24
CA LEU A 202 -10.86 10.57 -3.66
C LEU A 202 -11.51 9.38 -4.34
N ARG A 203 -12.49 9.62 -5.21
CA ARG A 203 -13.27 8.57 -5.88
C ARG A 203 -12.88 8.40 -7.32
N ARG A 204 -13.03 7.18 -7.82
CA ARG A 204 -13.08 6.94 -9.27
C ARG A 204 -14.43 7.39 -9.83
N SER A 205 -14.41 8.04 -10.98
CA SER A 205 -15.61 8.47 -11.71
C SER A 205 -16.43 7.31 -12.30
N ASP A 206 -15.79 6.20 -12.63
CA ASP A 206 -16.41 5.08 -13.34
C ASP A 206 -17.25 4.17 -12.43
N ASN A 207 -16.81 3.95 -11.20
CA ASN A 207 -17.45 3.01 -10.27
C ASN A 207 -17.66 3.55 -8.86
N LEU A 208 -17.33 4.83 -8.61
CA LEU A 208 -17.51 5.54 -7.34
C LEU A 208 -16.68 4.98 -6.17
N ASN A 209 -15.82 3.99 -6.40
CA ASN A 209 -15.01 3.40 -5.34
C ASN A 209 -14.01 4.45 -4.82
N PRO A 210 -13.90 4.59 -3.49
CA PRO A 210 -12.88 5.46 -2.90
C PRO A 210 -11.51 4.81 -3.04
N VAL A 211 -10.58 5.53 -3.66
CA VAL A 211 -9.17 5.16 -3.82
C VAL A 211 -8.24 6.03 -2.99
N GLY A 212 -8.79 7.04 -2.30
CA GLY A 212 -8.10 7.84 -1.31
C GLY A 212 -9.04 8.35 -0.23
N VAL A 213 -8.48 8.76 0.90
CA VAL A 213 -9.20 9.31 2.06
C VAL A 213 -8.35 10.36 2.77
N SER A 214 -9.01 11.43 3.24
CA SER A 214 -8.44 12.39 4.17
C SER A 214 -9.39 12.59 5.34
N ILE A 215 -8.85 12.54 6.57
CA ILE A 215 -9.62 12.63 7.80
C ILE A 215 -9.07 13.76 8.68
N PHE A 216 -9.81 14.85 8.76
CA PHE A 216 -9.52 16.06 9.53
C PHE A 216 -10.31 16.04 10.84
N TYR A 217 -9.73 15.42 11.87
CA TYR A 217 -10.40 15.20 13.14
C TYR A 217 -10.24 16.42 14.07
N PRO A 218 -11.27 17.25 14.30
CA PRO A 218 -11.17 18.37 15.24
C PRO A 218 -11.02 17.84 16.66
N VAL A 219 -10.04 18.35 17.39
CA VAL A 219 -9.62 17.80 18.69
C VAL A 219 -10.14 18.69 19.81
N SER A 220 -10.73 18.08 20.84
CA SER A 220 -11.10 18.82 22.06
C SER A 220 -9.86 19.20 22.86
N SER A 221 -9.90 20.35 23.54
CA SER A 221 -8.78 20.91 24.31
C SER A 221 -8.18 19.90 25.32
N GLU A 222 -9.01 19.07 25.95
CA GLU A 222 -8.57 17.99 26.87
C GLU A 222 -7.66 16.93 26.24
N SER A 223 -7.62 16.84 24.91
CA SER A 223 -6.81 15.87 24.18
C SER A 223 -5.53 16.47 23.60
N GLU A 224 -5.33 17.79 23.66
CA GLU A 224 -4.19 18.47 23.01
C GLU A 224 -2.83 18.05 23.57
N ASP A 225 -2.75 17.80 24.87
CA ASP A 225 -1.53 17.28 25.53
C ASP A 225 -1.02 15.99 24.87
N SER A 226 -1.90 15.21 24.25
CA SER A 226 -1.54 13.98 23.53
C SER A 226 -0.66 14.23 22.30
N PHE A 227 -0.63 15.45 21.74
CA PHE A 227 0.29 15.82 20.65
C PHE A 227 1.73 16.01 21.11
N PHE A 228 1.98 16.18 22.40
CA PHE A 228 3.31 16.34 22.99
C PHE A 228 3.86 15.02 23.54
N GLN A 229 3.10 13.93 23.39
CA GLN A 229 3.52 12.58 23.79
C GLN A 229 4.03 11.75 22.60
N PRO A 230 4.85 10.70 22.84
CA PRO A 230 5.35 9.82 21.80
C PRO A 230 4.22 9.22 20.93
N PRO A 231 4.42 9.13 19.60
CA PRO A 231 3.49 8.51 18.66
C PRO A 231 2.92 7.16 19.07
N SER A 232 3.75 6.27 19.63
CA SER A 232 3.41 4.89 19.96
C SER A 232 2.22 4.75 20.91
N ARG A 233 1.98 5.73 21.77
CA ARG A 233 0.85 5.72 22.71
C ARG A 233 -0.49 6.05 22.06
N ASN A 234 -0.47 6.66 20.88
CA ASN A 234 -1.64 7.35 20.33
C ASN A 234 -2.04 6.89 18.92
N PHE A 235 -1.44 5.81 18.39
CA PHE A 235 -1.85 5.23 17.11
C PHE A 235 -3.02 4.27 17.26
N PHE A 236 -4.18 4.85 17.58
CA PHE A 236 -5.37 4.11 18.01
C PHE A 236 -5.89 3.09 16.99
N LEU A 237 -5.91 3.42 15.70
CA LEU A 237 -6.57 2.57 14.68
C LEU A 237 -5.90 1.20 14.51
N THR A 238 -4.65 1.05 14.91
CA THR A 238 -3.93 -0.23 14.85
C THR A 238 -3.44 -0.71 16.22
N ALA A 239 -3.75 0.02 17.30
CA ALA A 239 -3.44 -0.39 18.66
C ALA A 239 -4.50 -1.37 19.20
N ASP A 240 -4.11 -2.16 20.20
CA ASP A 240 -5.03 -3.06 20.92
C ASP A 240 -5.92 -2.34 21.95
N THR A 241 -5.80 -1.01 22.04
CA THR A 241 -6.60 -0.19 22.96
C THR A 241 -8.03 -0.05 22.47
N GLU A 242 -9.02 -0.16 23.35
CA GLU A 242 -10.44 -0.01 22.95
C GLU A 242 -10.89 1.44 22.83
N VAL A 243 -10.21 2.36 23.51
CA VAL A 243 -10.56 3.79 23.60
C VAL A 243 -9.55 4.65 22.86
N ASP A 244 -10.05 5.57 22.02
CA ASP A 244 -9.23 6.56 21.33
C ASP A 244 -8.75 7.60 22.35
N PRO A 245 -7.44 7.86 22.48
CA PRO A 245 -6.91 8.85 23.42
C PRO A 245 -7.28 10.28 23.04
N PHE A 246 -7.68 10.51 21.78
CA PHE A 246 -8.20 11.81 21.36
C PHE A 246 -9.72 11.77 21.28
N LYS A 247 -10.34 12.84 21.78
CA LYS A 247 -11.77 13.09 21.67
C LYS A 247 -12.04 14.18 20.64
N MET A 248 -13.17 14.03 19.95
CA MET A 248 -13.58 14.96 18.90
C MET A 248 -14.26 16.17 19.54
N ALA A 249 -13.87 17.37 19.15
CA ALA A 249 -14.61 18.58 19.50
C ALA A 249 -15.95 18.64 18.75
N ALA A 250 -16.96 19.26 19.37
CA ALA A 250 -18.25 19.49 18.73
C ALA A 250 -18.25 20.81 17.96
N PRO A 251 -18.94 20.94 16.81
CA PRO A 251 -19.07 22.21 16.12
C PRO A 251 -19.55 23.34 17.05
N GLY A 252 -18.94 24.51 16.96
CA GLY A 252 -19.14 25.66 17.84
C GLY A 252 -18.26 25.67 19.09
N ASP A 253 -17.43 24.65 19.32
CA ASP A 253 -16.45 24.63 20.39
C ASP A 253 -15.36 25.66 20.15
N LEU A 254 -15.32 26.69 21.01
CA LEU A 254 -14.36 27.78 20.94
C LEU A 254 -12.97 27.37 21.46
N ASP A 255 -12.87 26.28 22.21
CA ASP A 255 -11.60 25.79 22.73
C ASP A 255 -10.92 24.80 21.76
N CYS A 256 -11.56 24.49 20.63
CA CYS A 256 -10.96 23.67 19.58
C CYS A 256 -9.96 24.49 18.76
N THR A 257 -8.68 24.30 19.02
CA THR A 257 -7.59 24.96 18.27
C THR A 257 -6.95 24.06 17.21
N SER A 258 -7.12 22.74 17.36
CA SER A 258 -6.30 21.76 16.68
C SER A 258 -7.10 20.75 15.86
N VAL A 259 -6.61 20.44 14.66
CA VAL A 259 -7.04 19.29 13.85
C VAL A 259 -5.97 18.21 13.88
N PHE A 260 -6.36 16.98 14.21
CA PHE A 260 -5.56 15.80 13.93
C PHE A 260 -5.90 15.23 12.55
N ILE A 261 -4.97 15.31 11.61
CA ILE A 261 -5.00 14.57 10.35
C ILE A 261 -4.79 13.08 10.67
N ARG A 262 -5.90 12.35 10.91
CA ARG A 262 -5.87 10.92 11.27
C ARG A 262 -5.40 10.05 10.12
N ALA A 263 -5.66 10.49 8.89
CA ALA A 263 -5.14 9.89 7.69
C ALA A 263 -5.17 10.88 6.54
N TRP A 264 -4.18 10.73 5.67
CA TRP A 264 -4.19 11.21 4.30
C TRP A 264 -3.56 10.11 3.46
N ILE A 265 -4.40 9.36 2.74
CA ILE A 265 -4.00 8.15 2.04
C ILE A 265 -4.56 8.24 0.62
N VAL A 266 -3.73 7.90 -0.37
CA VAL A 266 -4.16 7.62 -1.73
C VAL A 266 -3.52 6.30 -2.10
N ASP A 267 -4.29 5.38 -2.68
CA ASP A 267 -3.74 4.10 -3.11
C ASP A 267 -2.65 4.30 -4.18
N THR A 268 -1.53 3.60 -4.06
CA THR A 268 -0.29 3.82 -4.84
C THR A 268 -0.53 3.97 -6.35
N PRO A 269 -1.39 3.16 -7.00
CA PRO A 269 -1.62 3.30 -8.44
C PRO A 269 -2.22 4.66 -8.85
N TYR A 270 -2.83 5.38 -7.91
CA TYR A 270 -3.50 6.67 -8.13
C TYR A 270 -2.71 7.86 -7.59
N MET A 271 -1.51 7.65 -7.01
CA MET A 271 -0.60 8.68 -6.49
C MET A 271 0.09 9.48 -7.63
N GLN A 272 -0.71 10.11 -8.48
CA GLN A 272 -0.25 10.98 -9.57
C GLN A 272 -0.36 12.44 -9.14
N GLY A 273 0.56 13.29 -9.63
CA GLY A 273 0.63 14.71 -9.22
C GLY A 273 -0.69 15.48 -9.39
N GLN A 274 -1.44 15.21 -10.47
CA GLN A 274 -2.76 15.84 -10.69
C GLN A 274 -3.81 15.43 -9.64
N HIS A 275 -3.82 14.16 -9.24
CA HIS A 275 -4.75 13.64 -8.25
C HIS A 275 -4.40 14.15 -6.86
N ILE A 276 -3.10 14.13 -6.51
CA ILE A 276 -2.58 14.72 -5.27
C ILE A 276 -2.95 16.20 -5.19
N TYR A 277 -2.73 16.97 -6.27
CA TYR A 277 -3.11 18.38 -6.36
C TYR A 277 -4.61 18.57 -6.09
N SER A 278 -5.47 17.83 -6.81
CA SER A 278 -6.93 17.96 -6.66
C SER A 278 -7.39 17.63 -5.24
N PHE A 279 -6.79 16.62 -4.62
CA PHE A 279 -7.18 16.17 -3.30
C PHE A 279 -6.69 17.08 -2.18
N LEU A 280 -5.50 17.66 -2.33
CA LEU A 280 -5.01 18.71 -1.42
C LEU A 280 -5.81 20.01 -1.56
N LYS A 281 -6.30 20.33 -2.77
CA LYS A 281 -7.19 21.48 -2.96
C LYS A 281 -8.52 21.29 -2.24
N ASP A 282 -9.10 20.08 -2.32
CA ASP A 282 -10.29 19.73 -1.54
C ASP A 282 -10.01 19.77 -0.03
N ALA A 283 -8.82 19.36 0.42
CA ALA A 283 -8.38 19.49 1.80
C ALA A 283 -8.32 20.96 2.27
N GLN A 284 -7.72 21.87 1.48
CA GLN A 284 -7.71 23.31 1.78
C GLN A 284 -9.13 23.86 1.92
N GLN A 285 -10.02 23.53 0.97
CA GLN A 285 -11.41 23.99 1.01
C GLN A 285 -12.17 23.43 2.21
N THR A 286 -11.93 22.18 2.56
CA THR A 286 -12.55 21.52 3.71
C THR A 286 -12.10 22.18 5.01
N LEU A 287 -10.79 22.36 5.20
CA LEU A 287 -10.25 22.99 6.40
C LEU A 287 -10.65 24.46 6.54
N ALA A 288 -10.74 25.21 5.43
CA ALA A 288 -11.28 26.57 5.45
C ALA A 288 -12.73 26.61 5.95
N ARG A 289 -13.59 25.69 5.48
CA ARG A 289 -14.96 25.57 5.98
C ARG A 289 -15.02 25.13 7.44
N MET A 290 -14.08 24.29 7.88
CA MET A 290 -14.00 23.90 9.28
C MET A 290 -13.71 25.08 10.21
N GLN A 291 -13.08 26.17 9.73
CA GLN A 291 -12.90 27.38 10.55
C GLN A 291 -14.25 28.09 10.84
N ASP A 292 -15.27 27.91 9.99
CA ASP A 292 -16.62 28.43 10.28
C ASP A 292 -17.27 27.64 11.43
N ASP A 293 -17.03 26.33 11.47
CA ASP A 293 -17.54 25.44 12.53
C ASP A 293 -16.71 25.51 13.83
N PHE A 294 -15.43 25.86 13.74
CA PHE A 294 -14.47 25.94 14.84
C PHE A 294 -13.66 27.25 14.74
N PRO A 295 -14.16 28.36 15.29
CA PRO A 295 -13.61 29.70 15.02
C PRO A 295 -12.15 29.92 15.40
N ASN A 296 -11.65 29.19 16.40
CA ASN A 296 -10.27 29.32 16.90
C ASN A 296 -9.32 28.26 16.32
N LEU A 297 -9.76 27.49 15.33
CA LEU A 297 -8.96 26.45 14.69
C LEU A 297 -7.76 27.05 13.96
N CYS A 298 -6.55 26.66 14.38
CA CYS A 298 -5.30 27.24 13.90
C CYS A 298 -4.16 26.23 13.72
N ASP A 299 -4.26 25.00 14.23
CA ASP A 299 -3.16 24.04 14.22
C ASP A 299 -3.50 22.72 13.51
N LEU A 300 -2.57 22.22 12.69
CA LEU A 300 -2.63 20.91 12.05
C LEU A 300 -1.56 19.99 12.61
N TYR A 301 -2.00 18.87 13.15
CA TYR A 301 -1.13 17.78 13.58
C TYR A 301 -1.34 16.54 12.71
N SER A 302 -0.27 15.81 12.45
CA SER A 302 -0.34 14.53 11.75
C SER A 302 0.62 13.53 12.36
N LEU A 303 0.31 12.25 12.20
CA LEU A 303 1.22 11.17 12.48
C LEU A 303 1.77 10.63 11.17
N VAL A 304 3.08 10.74 10.98
CA VAL A 304 3.75 10.21 9.81
C VAL A 304 4.38 8.87 10.16
N VAL A 305 3.96 7.83 9.45
CA VAL A 305 4.36 6.45 9.73
C VAL A 305 5.10 5.76 8.58
N SER A 306 5.05 6.33 7.38
CA SER A 306 5.73 5.81 6.20
C SER A 306 6.72 6.83 5.63
N PRO A 307 7.96 6.42 5.31
CA PRO A 307 8.91 7.27 4.58
C PRO A 307 8.39 7.72 3.20
N SER A 308 7.44 7.00 2.61
CA SER A 308 6.90 7.33 1.28
C SER A 308 6.20 8.69 1.22
N CYS A 309 5.75 9.23 2.36
CA CYS A 309 5.09 10.53 2.44
C CYS A 309 6.03 11.68 2.82
N GLU A 310 7.35 11.42 3.00
CA GLU A 310 8.31 12.40 3.49
C GLU A 310 8.49 13.58 2.53
N GLU A 311 8.65 13.31 1.24
CA GLU A 311 8.83 14.34 0.22
C GLU A 311 7.59 15.25 0.15
N LEU A 312 6.39 14.65 0.14
CA LEU A 312 5.14 15.39 0.17
C LEU A 312 5.01 16.24 1.44
N ARG A 313 5.31 15.67 2.61
CA ARG A 313 5.29 16.39 3.89
C ARG A 313 6.20 17.63 3.85
N GLN A 314 7.42 17.47 3.33
CA GLN A 314 8.38 18.56 3.19
C GLN A 314 7.88 19.64 2.23
N ALA A 315 7.37 19.23 1.06
CA ALA A 315 6.79 20.15 0.09
C ALA A 315 5.62 20.96 0.65
N LEU A 316 4.80 20.35 1.53
CA LEU A 316 3.70 21.02 2.21
C LEU A 316 4.12 21.89 3.41
N GLY A 317 5.39 21.87 3.81
CA GLY A 317 5.92 22.73 4.87
C GLY A 317 5.65 22.24 6.30
N PHE A 318 5.17 21.00 6.48
CA PHE A 318 5.06 20.42 7.81
C PHE A 318 6.44 20.35 8.48
N GLN A 319 6.48 20.44 9.81
CA GLN A 319 7.69 20.32 10.62
C GLN A 319 7.62 19.05 11.47
N LYS A 320 8.76 18.34 11.63
CA LYS A 320 8.85 17.20 12.54
C LYS A 320 8.97 17.73 13.97
N THR A 321 8.18 17.20 14.90
CA THR A 321 8.22 17.64 16.31
C THR A 321 8.78 16.55 17.21
N HIS A 322 8.06 15.43 17.33
CA HIS A 322 8.44 14.31 18.21
C HIS A 322 8.65 13.05 17.38
N GLN A 323 9.83 12.43 17.51
CA GLN A 323 10.16 11.17 16.85
C GLN A 323 10.25 10.04 17.88
N GLU A 324 9.75 8.86 17.52
CA GLU A 324 9.87 7.66 18.35
C GLU A 324 11.32 7.15 18.34
N SER A 325 11.86 6.78 19.50
CA SER A 325 13.27 6.34 19.61
C SER A 325 13.55 5.01 18.91
N GLN A 326 12.54 4.15 18.75
CA GLN A 326 12.69 2.77 18.25
C GLN A 326 11.94 2.49 16.94
N ARG A 327 11.06 3.40 16.50
CA ARG A 327 10.28 3.24 15.26
C ARG A 327 10.45 4.50 14.42
N PRO A 328 10.36 4.42 13.08
CA PRO A 328 10.51 5.59 12.22
C PRO A 328 9.28 6.52 12.23
N TYR A 329 8.42 6.42 13.24
CA TYR A 329 7.20 7.22 13.35
C TYR A 329 7.51 8.55 14.01
N TYR A 330 6.87 9.61 13.53
CA TYR A 330 7.02 10.92 14.13
C TYR A 330 5.76 11.76 13.95
N ARG A 331 5.61 12.75 14.83
CA ARG A 331 4.59 13.77 14.72
C ARG A 331 5.04 14.87 13.79
N ALA A 332 4.11 15.31 12.96
CA ALA A 332 4.27 16.45 12.09
C ALA A 332 3.29 17.56 12.53
N TYR A 333 3.74 18.80 12.38
CA TYR A 333 2.98 20.00 12.73
C TYR A 333 3.00 21.01 11.58
N LEU A 334 1.90 21.72 11.36
CA LEU A 334 1.82 22.88 10.48
C LEU A 334 0.71 23.81 10.98
N ALA A 335 0.96 25.11 11.05
CA ALA A 335 -0.11 26.09 11.28
C ALA A 335 -1.12 26.04 10.13
N LEU A 336 -2.41 26.01 10.45
CA LEU A 336 -3.51 25.93 9.49
C LEU A 336 -3.44 27.08 8.47
N ASP A 337 -3.21 28.31 8.93
CA ASP A 337 -3.13 29.48 8.06
C ASP A 337 -2.03 29.35 6.98
N HIS A 338 -0.90 28.75 7.33
CA HIS A 338 0.17 28.47 6.38
C HIS A 338 -0.27 27.43 5.34
N PHE A 339 -0.99 26.39 5.77
CA PHE A 339 -1.54 25.40 4.85
C PHE A 339 -2.59 26.00 3.91
N LEU A 340 -3.47 26.87 4.42
CA LEU A 340 -4.51 27.53 3.61
C LEU A 340 -3.91 28.53 2.61
N ALA A 341 -2.84 29.23 2.99
CA ALA A 341 -2.13 30.17 2.12
C ALA A 341 -1.20 29.49 1.10
N LEU A 342 -0.94 28.18 1.24
CA LEU A 342 0.01 27.45 0.39
C LEU A 342 -0.46 27.41 -1.07
N ASP A 343 0.42 27.80 -2.00
CA ASP A 343 0.26 27.45 -3.41
C ASP A 343 0.64 25.98 -3.60
N ILE A 344 -0.36 25.11 -3.54
CA ILE A 344 -0.20 23.66 -3.72
C ILE A 344 0.47 23.35 -5.07
N LYS A 345 0.15 24.08 -6.14
CA LYS A 345 0.71 23.78 -7.47
C LYS A 345 2.21 24.03 -7.47
N GLN A 346 2.64 25.15 -6.89
CA GLN A 346 4.06 25.45 -6.73
C GLN A 346 4.74 24.47 -5.77
N ALA A 347 4.12 24.15 -4.62
CA ALA A 347 4.65 23.20 -3.66
C ALA A 347 4.92 21.82 -4.30
N LEU A 348 3.96 21.28 -5.05
CA LEU A 348 4.09 19.98 -5.71
C LEU A 348 5.08 20.00 -6.87
N SER A 349 5.39 21.14 -7.48
CA SER A 349 6.41 21.23 -8.55
C SER A 349 7.82 20.89 -8.06
N THR A 350 8.05 20.98 -6.74
CA THR A 350 9.32 20.62 -6.10
C THR A 350 9.48 19.11 -5.90
N LEU A 351 8.38 18.35 -6.01
CA LEU A 351 8.40 16.89 -6.00
C LEU A 351 8.96 16.42 -7.35
N LYS A 352 10.26 16.14 -7.39
CA LYS A 352 10.88 15.59 -8.60
C LYS A 352 10.18 14.28 -8.96
N PRO A 353 9.83 14.03 -10.24
CA PRO A 353 9.62 12.67 -10.68
C PRO A 353 10.95 11.93 -10.43
N LYS A 354 10.93 10.84 -9.67
CA LYS A 354 12.06 9.92 -9.63
C LYS A 354 12.21 9.37 -11.05
N THR A 355 13.04 10.02 -11.86
CA THR A 355 13.62 9.40 -13.03
C THR A 355 14.38 8.18 -12.55
N ALA A 356 13.98 7.01 -13.05
CA ALA A 356 14.78 5.81 -12.90
C ALA A 356 16.16 6.05 -13.52
N GLY A 357 17.18 6.22 -12.69
CA GLY A 357 18.57 6.39 -13.10
C GLY A 357 19.28 7.47 -12.31
N GLU A 358 20.53 7.18 -11.94
CA GLU A 358 21.50 7.96 -11.14
C GLU A 358 21.40 7.72 -9.62
N LYS A 359 22.36 7.07 -8.93
CA LYS A 359 23.62 6.39 -9.26
C LYS A 359 23.83 5.25 -8.27
#